data_AF-A0A952U783-F1
#
_entry.id   AF-A0A952U783-F1
#
_cell.length_a   1.000
_cell.length_b   1.000
_cell.length_c   1.000
_cell.angle_alpha   90.00
_cell.angle_beta   90.00
_cell.angle_gamma   90.00
#
_symmetry.space_group_name_H-M   'P 1'
#
loop_
_entity.id
_entity.type
_entity.pdbx_description
1 polymer ?
#
loop_
_entity_poly.entity_id
_entity_poly.type
_entity_poly.pdbx_seq_one_letter_code
_entity_poly.pdbx_strand_id
1 'polypeptide(L)'
;MFRTNAKTNAEHPQPQLLHNVAIETTGGRASPLLEKGTALPVEIMQLFSTTVDDQRQIIIHLLYGGGRMVEENTSLGKFVVDNIPIALQGAPKIEVVVRVDAQQNLAVTAKERGRRRKQQLGQPINLLDYEVPPYDETKRPQLSAPYQDRTNIRKRIENFLKSFGRPEVIPAPQRIVTSAELSFREAVLGTTKKVEINRLGICPTCKGTGESAGSQRVKCKTCKGRGSFRIVTGTSQVNFIQYKACAECMGRGTLPKVPCSQCGGSGLALEGATQLEFPIPPRITLEQPTRFRLPEEGHMRLDGKVRGDVFIKVQTTRDPNLTLSGDDIYSVLRLNEEQAAHGGTFSVPTIDGNLDVDVPPNVQHGHVIILAGLGAPSGIVVDGQRGDQHVTIQVLRMSAPF
;
A
#
# COMPACT_ATOMS: atom_id res chain seq x y z
N MET A 1 -27.41 38.65 62.50
CA MET A 1 -28.33 38.30 61.40
C MET A 1 -27.55 38.37 60.09
N PHE A 2 -27.01 37.24 59.64
CA PHE A 2 -26.21 37.18 58.40
C PHE A 2 -27.13 36.87 57.22
N ARG A 3 -27.22 37.83 56.28
CA ARG A 3 -27.90 37.67 55.00
C ARG A 3 -27.02 36.84 54.06
N THR A 4 -27.52 35.70 53.61
CA THR A 4 -26.93 34.91 52.54
C THR A 4 -27.33 35.52 51.19
N ASN A 5 -26.34 36.07 50.46
CA ASN A 5 -26.51 36.44 49.05
C ASN A 5 -26.40 35.18 48.19
N ALA A 6 -27.54 34.74 47.65
CA ALA A 6 -27.57 33.79 46.54
C ALA A 6 -27.06 34.49 45.28
N LYS A 7 -25.84 34.18 44.84
CA LYS A 7 -25.37 34.53 43.50
C LYS A 7 -26.06 33.62 42.50
N THR A 8 -26.98 34.18 41.71
CA THR A 8 -27.51 33.58 40.50
C THR A 8 -26.39 33.54 39.46
N ASN A 9 -25.81 32.36 39.24
CA ASN A 9 -24.96 32.11 38.07
C ASN A 9 -25.87 32.07 36.83
N ALA A 10 -25.83 33.12 36.02
CA ALA A 10 -26.40 33.10 34.68
C ALA A 10 -25.50 32.23 33.79
N GLU A 11 -25.91 30.97 33.57
CA GLU A 11 -25.29 30.09 32.57
C GLU A 11 -25.43 30.75 31.19
N HIS A 12 -24.30 31.15 30.59
CA HIS A 12 -24.28 31.57 29.19
C HIS A 12 -24.63 30.36 28.31
N PRO A 13 -25.55 30.50 27.33
CA PRO A 13 -25.88 29.39 26.44
C PRO A 13 -24.61 28.97 25.68
N GLN A 14 -24.31 27.68 25.74
CA GLN A 14 -23.16 27.10 25.04
C GLN A 14 -23.29 27.35 23.53
N PRO A 15 -22.20 27.73 22.83
CA PRO A 15 -22.23 27.96 21.40
C PRO A 15 -22.67 26.68 20.67
N GLN A 16 -23.46 26.82 19.61
CA GLN A 16 -23.99 25.70 18.84
C GLN A 16 -23.63 25.82 17.37
N LEU A 17 -23.50 24.67 16.71
CA LEU A 17 -23.27 24.56 15.28
C LEU A 17 -24.46 25.14 14.49
N LEU A 18 -24.22 26.06 13.54
CA LEU A 18 -25.29 26.79 12.85
C LEU A 18 -25.97 25.99 11.74
N HIS A 19 -25.23 25.13 11.06
CA HIS A 19 -25.74 24.22 10.02
C HIS A 19 -25.10 22.84 10.13
N ASN A 20 -25.65 21.84 9.46
CA ASN A 20 -25.04 20.52 9.50
C ASN A 20 -23.67 20.54 8.82
N VAL A 21 -22.71 19.83 9.39
CA VAL A 21 -21.51 19.40 8.68
C VAL A 21 -21.78 17.99 8.17
N ALA A 22 -21.69 17.80 6.85
CA ALA A 22 -22.01 16.55 6.19
C ALA A 22 -20.84 16.04 5.34
N ILE A 23 -20.89 14.76 4.97
CA ILE A 23 -19.96 14.14 4.04
C ILE A 23 -20.66 13.75 2.75
N GLU A 24 -19.99 13.94 1.62
CA GLU A 24 -20.46 13.39 0.34
C GLU A 24 -20.44 11.86 0.39
N THR A 25 -21.62 11.28 0.19
CA THR A 25 -21.84 9.89 -0.17
C THR A 25 -22.36 9.80 -1.59
N THR A 26 -22.58 8.60 -2.08
CA THR A 26 -22.82 8.41 -3.51
C THR A 26 -24.23 8.68 -3.98
N GLY A 27 -24.31 9.01 -5.26
CA GLY A 27 -25.46 9.63 -5.89
C GLY A 27 -25.36 11.15 -5.81
N GLY A 28 -24.23 11.68 -5.29
CA GLY A 28 -24.11 13.08 -4.91
C GLY A 28 -24.97 13.37 -3.69
N ARG A 29 -25.06 12.44 -2.74
CA ARG A 29 -25.84 12.60 -1.51
C ARG A 29 -24.96 13.21 -0.44
N ALA A 30 -25.55 14.00 0.43
CA ALA A 30 -24.91 14.51 1.64
C ALA A 30 -25.45 13.72 2.84
N SER A 31 -24.54 13.14 3.63
CA SER A 31 -24.90 12.43 4.86
C SER A 31 -24.38 13.22 6.07
N PRO A 32 -25.24 13.61 7.01
CA PRO A 32 -24.83 14.46 8.13
C PRO A 32 -23.84 13.74 9.04
N LEU A 33 -22.80 14.45 9.46
CA LEU A 33 -21.82 14.04 10.48
C LEU A 33 -22.09 14.73 11.81
N LEU A 34 -22.27 16.05 11.77
CA LEU A 34 -22.67 16.87 12.91
C LEU A 34 -23.94 17.61 12.51
N GLU A 35 -24.95 17.55 13.36
CA GLU A 35 -26.23 18.20 13.11
C GLU A 35 -26.23 19.65 13.63
N LYS A 36 -26.99 20.52 12.97
CA LYS A 36 -27.29 21.87 13.45
C LYS A 36 -27.79 21.81 14.89
N GLY A 37 -27.34 22.74 15.73
CA GLY A 37 -27.68 22.79 17.15
C GLY A 37 -26.76 21.95 18.05
N THR A 38 -25.82 21.18 17.48
CA THR A 38 -24.81 20.47 18.26
C THR A 38 -24.00 21.46 19.11
N ALA A 39 -23.88 21.21 20.41
CA ALA A 39 -23.10 22.04 21.33
C ALA A 39 -21.60 21.99 20.98
N LEU A 40 -20.94 23.14 20.99
CA LEU A 40 -19.53 23.31 20.66
C LEU A 40 -18.70 23.60 21.92
N PRO A 41 -17.46 23.07 22.01
CA PRO A 41 -16.73 22.32 20.99
C PRO A 41 -17.21 20.87 20.85
N VAL A 42 -17.12 20.32 19.64
CA VAL A 42 -17.49 18.92 19.35
C VAL A 42 -16.44 18.22 18.51
N GLU A 43 -16.31 16.91 18.71
CA GLU A 43 -15.45 16.03 17.94
C GLU A 43 -16.21 14.78 17.53
N ILE A 44 -16.16 14.43 16.25
CA ILE A 44 -16.70 13.17 15.74
C ILE A 44 -15.62 12.41 14.98
N MET A 45 -15.61 11.09 15.18
CA MET A 45 -14.75 10.16 14.47
C MET A 45 -15.59 9.29 13.53
N GLN A 46 -15.16 9.21 12.28
CA GLN A 46 -15.73 8.28 11.31
C GLN A 46 -14.65 7.38 10.72
N LEU A 47 -14.97 6.10 10.60
CA LEU A 47 -14.08 5.09 10.05
C LEU A 47 -14.30 4.93 8.54
N PHE A 48 -13.21 4.91 7.80
CA PHE A 48 -13.18 4.61 6.37
C PHE A 48 -12.27 3.41 6.11
N SER A 49 -12.47 2.75 4.96
CA SER A 49 -11.55 1.76 4.45
C SER A 49 -11.35 1.92 2.95
N THR A 50 -10.27 1.35 2.42
CA THR A 50 -10.08 1.29 0.97
C THR A 50 -11.11 0.36 0.35
N THR A 51 -11.48 0.63 -0.90
CA THR A 51 -12.43 -0.19 -1.68
C THR A 51 -11.77 -0.85 -2.88
N VAL A 52 -10.46 -0.67 -3.02
CA VAL A 52 -9.63 -1.26 -4.07
C VAL A 52 -8.32 -1.70 -3.43
N ASP A 53 -7.80 -2.82 -3.89
CA ASP A 53 -6.47 -3.30 -3.51
C ASP A 53 -5.43 -2.22 -3.82
N ASP A 54 -4.46 -2.10 -2.91
CA ASP A 54 -3.31 -1.20 -3.03
C ASP A 54 -3.72 0.29 -3.17
N GLN A 55 -4.94 0.68 -2.79
CA GLN A 55 -5.40 2.07 -2.84
C GLN A 55 -4.60 2.95 -1.87
N ARG A 56 -3.84 3.90 -2.43
CA ARG A 56 -2.92 4.77 -1.69
C ARG A 56 -3.54 6.05 -1.13
N GLN A 57 -4.74 6.42 -1.58
CA GLN A 57 -5.38 7.69 -1.24
C GLN A 57 -6.90 7.56 -1.15
N ILE A 58 -7.53 8.32 -0.25
CA ILE A 58 -8.98 8.55 -0.20
C ILE A 58 -9.27 10.07 -0.24
N ILE A 59 -10.42 10.44 -0.79
CA ILE A 59 -10.88 11.83 -0.84
C ILE A 59 -12.12 11.94 0.05
N ILE A 60 -12.07 12.86 1.01
CA ILE A 60 -13.17 13.19 1.92
C ILE A 60 -13.69 14.55 1.49
N HIS A 61 -14.95 14.62 1.07
CA HIS A 61 -15.57 15.89 0.70
C HIS A 61 -16.54 16.29 1.82
N LEU A 62 -16.19 17.37 2.52
CA LEU A 62 -17.05 17.93 3.56
C LEU A 62 -17.94 19.02 2.99
N LEU A 63 -19.16 19.04 3.49
CA LEU A 63 -20.25 19.89 3.08
C LEU A 63 -20.81 20.62 4.30
N TYR A 64 -21.35 21.80 4.09
CA TYR A 64 -22.00 22.61 5.10
C TYR A 64 -23.40 23.01 4.62
N GLY A 65 -24.42 22.61 5.36
CA GLY A 65 -25.82 22.85 5.00
C GLY A 65 -26.75 21.69 5.33
N GLY A 66 -28.06 21.92 5.16
CA GLY A 66 -29.11 20.95 5.47
C GLY A 66 -29.52 20.01 4.33
N GLY A 67 -28.95 20.20 3.13
CA GLY A 67 -29.36 19.49 1.92
C GLY A 67 -29.08 18.00 1.94
N ARG A 68 -29.91 17.19 1.27
CA ARG A 68 -29.67 15.74 1.09
C ARG A 68 -28.76 15.45 -0.10
N MET A 69 -28.57 16.42 -0.99
CA MET A 69 -27.69 16.32 -2.14
C MET A 69 -26.51 17.30 -2.01
N VAL A 70 -25.37 16.95 -2.57
CA VAL A 70 -24.14 17.77 -2.56
C VAL A 70 -24.40 19.18 -3.11
N GLU A 71 -25.23 19.29 -4.15
CA GLU A 71 -25.56 20.57 -4.80
C GLU A 71 -26.47 21.49 -3.97
N GLU A 72 -27.12 20.95 -2.93
CA GLU A 72 -27.96 21.69 -1.99
C GLU A 72 -27.15 22.22 -0.79
N ASN A 73 -25.84 21.96 -0.76
CA ASN A 73 -24.95 22.30 0.34
C ASN A 73 -23.74 23.09 -0.16
N THR A 74 -23.11 23.82 0.75
CA THR A 74 -21.85 24.52 0.49
C THR A 74 -20.68 23.56 0.65
N SER A 75 -19.78 23.51 -0.33
CA SER A 75 -18.56 22.71 -0.22
C SER A 75 -17.56 23.38 0.71
N LEU A 76 -17.21 22.72 1.82
CA LEU A 76 -16.12 23.18 2.70
C LEU A 76 -14.75 22.83 2.12
N GLY A 77 -14.69 21.77 1.30
CA GLY A 77 -13.48 21.37 0.61
C GLY A 77 -13.34 19.85 0.48
N LYS A 78 -12.36 19.46 -0.34
CA LYS A 78 -11.98 18.07 -0.56
C LYS A 78 -10.62 17.80 0.06
N PHE A 79 -10.62 16.95 1.05
CA PHE A 79 -9.46 16.59 1.84
C PHE A 79 -8.92 15.25 1.34
N VAL A 80 -7.66 15.25 0.91
CA VAL A 80 -6.99 14.05 0.44
C VAL A 80 -6.23 13.43 1.61
N VAL A 81 -6.59 12.21 1.99
CA VAL A 81 -5.73 11.37 2.84
C VAL A 81 -4.85 10.58 1.92
N ASP A 82 -3.54 10.74 2.07
CA ASP A 82 -2.54 10.08 1.24
C ASP A 82 -1.69 9.08 2.03
N ASN A 83 -0.75 8.45 1.33
CA ASN A 83 0.20 7.50 1.92
C ASN A 83 -0.43 6.29 2.63
N ILE A 84 -1.66 5.90 2.28
CA ILE A 84 -2.33 4.71 2.82
C ILE A 84 -1.46 3.47 2.49
N PRO A 85 -1.23 2.55 3.45
CA PRO A 85 -0.47 1.34 3.18
C PRO A 85 -1.04 0.54 2.01
N ILE A 86 -0.13 -0.10 1.29
CA ILE A 86 -0.48 -1.07 0.25
C ILE A 86 -1.04 -2.30 0.97
N ALA A 87 -2.32 -2.58 0.76
CA ALA A 87 -3.01 -3.73 1.31
C ALA A 87 -4.24 -4.04 0.47
N LEU A 88 -4.82 -5.23 0.65
CA LEU A 88 -6.09 -5.59 0.02
C LEU A 88 -7.20 -4.62 0.44
N GLN A 89 -8.20 -4.47 -0.42
CA GLN A 89 -9.38 -3.66 -0.13
C GLN A 89 -9.98 -4.01 1.25
N GLY A 90 -10.45 -2.99 1.97
CA GLY A 90 -11.06 -3.15 3.28
C GLY A 90 -10.09 -3.34 4.45
N ALA A 91 -8.83 -3.73 4.20
CA ALA A 91 -7.84 -3.94 5.25
C ALA A 91 -7.34 -2.63 5.90
N PRO A 92 -6.95 -1.58 5.15
CA PRO A 92 -6.65 -0.28 5.72
C PRO A 92 -7.88 0.32 6.41
N LYS A 93 -7.71 0.75 7.66
CA LYS A 93 -8.74 1.44 8.46
C LYS A 93 -8.28 2.87 8.73
N ILE A 94 -8.99 3.84 8.19
CA ILE A 94 -8.67 5.27 8.28
C ILE A 94 -9.69 5.93 9.20
N GLU A 95 -9.23 6.40 10.35
CA GLU A 95 -10.00 7.20 11.30
C GLU A 95 -9.91 8.67 10.86
N VAL A 96 -11.04 9.23 10.44
CA VAL A 96 -11.16 10.66 10.15
C VAL A 96 -11.86 11.30 11.32
N VAL A 97 -11.22 12.31 11.89
CA VAL A 97 -11.74 13.05 13.03
C VAL A 97 -12.01 14.48 12.58
N VAL A 98 -13.27 14.89 12.70
CA VAL A 98 -13.71 16.26 12.45
C VAL A 98 -13.96 16.93 13.80
N ARG A 99 -13.28 18.04 14.04
CA ARG A 99 -13.41 18.85 15.25
C ARG A 99 -13.95 20.21 14.88
N VAL A 100 -14.90 20.71 15.64
CA VAL A 100 -15.38 22.10 15.54
C VAL A 100 -15.26 22.73 16.91
N ASP A 101 -14.54 23.85 17.01
CA ASP A 101 -14.36 24.57 18.26
C ASP A 101 -15.51 25.54 18.58
N ALA A 102 -15.44 26.21 19.74
CA ALA A 102 -16.45 27.17 20.17
C ALA A 102 -16.54 28.42 19.25
N GLN A 103 -15.52 28.66 18.43
CA GLN A 103 -15.42 29.76 17.47
C GLN A 103 -15.83 29.34 16.05
N GLN A 104 -16.40 28.13 15.88
CA GLN A 104 -16.80 27.56 14.59
C GLN A 104 -15.63 27.24 13.65
N ASN A 105 -14.40 27.11 14.16
CA ASN A 105 -13.29 26.61 13.35
C ASN A 105 -13.36 25.10 13.26
N LEU A 106 -13.49 24.61 12.04
CA LEU A 106 -13.47 23.20 11.68
C LEU A 106 -12.04 22.75 11.34
N ALA A 107 -11.58 21.70 12.01
CA ALA A 107 -10.33 21.03 11.70
C ALA A 107 -10.59 19.55 11.38
N VAL A 108 -9.95 19.06 10.33
CA VAL A 108 -10.03 17.65 9.92
C VAL A 108 -8.67 16.99 10.13
N THR A 109 -8.65 15.88 10.83
CA THR A 109 -7.48 15.02 10.92
C THR A 109 -7.80 13.63 10.42
N ALA A 110 -6.82 12.96 9.83
CA ALA A 110 -6.89 11.55 9.50
C ALA A 110 -5.76 10.77 10.15
N LYS A 111 -6.06 9.55 10.57
CA LYS A 111 -5.09 8.61 11.12
C LYS A 111 -5.40 7.22 10.61
N GLU A 112 -4.39 6.52 10.12
CA GLU A 112 -4.52 5.12 9.78
C GLU A 112 -4.28 4.26 11.04
N ARG A 113 -5.18 3.32 11.32
CA ARG A 113 -5.17 2.49 12.53
C ARG A 113 -3.97 1.55 12.50
N GLY A 114 -2.97 1.85 13.34
CA GLY A 114 -1.69 1.14 13.40
C GLY A 114 -0.48 2.07 13.24
N ARG A 115 -0.66 3.24 12.61
CA ARG A 115 0.36 4.29 12.58
C ARG A 115 0.20 5.26 13.74
N ARG A 116 1.34 5.69 14.31
CA ARG A 116 1.35 6.71 15.38
C ARG A 116 1.09 8.13 14.87
N ARG A 117 1.40 8.42 13.60
CA ARG A 117 1.34 9.78 13.03
C ARG A 117 -0.08 10.12 12.57
N LYS A 118 -0.66 11.18 13.15
CA LYS A 118 -1.87 11.84 12.65
C LYS A 118 -1.50 12.81 11.53
N GLN A 119 -2.32 12.88 10.49
CA GLN A 119 -2.21 13.84 9.40
C GLN A 119 -3.30 14.90 9.57
N GLN A 120 -2.92 16.17 9.74
CA GLN A 120 -3.86 17.28 9.60
C GLN A 120 -4.19 17.44 8.12
N LEU A 121 -5.48 17.52 7.77
CA LEU A 121 -5.93 17.70 6.40
C LEU A 121 -6.33 19.16 6.19
N GLY A 122 -5.54 19.86 5.37
CA GLY A 122 -5.77 21.28 5.10
C GLY A 122 -5.53 22.19 6.31
N GLN A 123 -5.73 23.49 6.09
CA GLN A 123 -5.78 24.47 7.18
C GLN A 123 -7.15 24.41 7.87
N PRO A 124 -7.26 24.78 9.16
CA PRO A 124 -8.55 24.98 9.81
C PRO A 124 -9.44 25.94 9.01
N ILE A 125 -10.72 25.64 8.95
CA ILE A 125 -11.72 26.37 8.17
C ILE A 125 -12.69 27.04 9.13
N ASN A 126 -12.86 28.35 9.04
CA ASN A 126 -13.90 29.02 9.82
C ASN A 126 -15.25 28.85 9.10
N LEU A 127 -16.20 28.15 9.72
CA LEU A 127 -17.51 27.89 9.12
C LEU A 127 -18.35 29.16 8.94
N LEU A 128 -18.03 30.25 9.64
CA LEU A 128 -18.71 31.54 9.50
C LEU A 128 -18.40 32.24 8.17
N ASP A 129 -17.32 31.86 7.49
CA ASP A 129 -16.91 32.44 6.21
C ASP A 129 -17.71 31.86 5.02
N TYR A 130 -18.57 30.87 5.28
CA TYR A 130 -19.30 30.12 4.25
C TYR A 130 -20.79 30.43 4.30
N GLU A 131 -21.30 30.99 3.20
CA GLU A 131 -22.75 31.14 3.01
C GLU A 131 -23.39 29.79 2.73
N VAL A 132 -24.48 29.47 3.42
CA VAL A 132 -25.26 28.25 3.23
C VAL A 132 -26.52 28.56 2.41
N PRO A 133 -26.76 27.87 1.28
CA PRO A 133 -27.98 28.03 0.51
C PRO A 133 -29.23 27.82 1.37
N PRO A 134 -30.30 28.63 1.16
CA PRO A 134 -31.55 28.41 1.87
C PRO A 134 -32.10 27.02 1.52
N TYR A 135 -32.27 26.19 2.54
CA TYR A 135 -32.81 24.83 2.44
C TYR A 135 -34.12 24.72 3.20
N ASP A 136 -35.15 24.23 2.53
CA ASP A 136 -36.50 24.09 3.07
C ASP A 136 -36.63 22.75 3.82
N GLU A 137 -36.55 22.81 5.16
CA GLU A 137 -36.70 21.65 6.05
C GLU A 137 -38.05 20.93 5.88
N THR A 138 -39.10 21.61 5.40
CA THR A 138 -40.44 21.01 5.20
C THR A 138 -40.50 20.06 4.01
N LYS A 139 -39.53 20.12 3.08
CA LYS A 139 -39.44 19.22 1.92
C LYS A 139 -38.75 17.90 2.20
N ARG A 140 -38.39 17.59 3.45
CA ARG A 140 -37.75 16.34 3.87
C ARG A 140 -38.67 15.15 3.53
N PRO A 141 -38.41 14.36 2.46
CA PRO A 141 -39.25 13.21 2.17
C PRO A 141 -39.01 12.18 3.27
N GLN A 142 -40.08 11.72 3.92
CA GLN A 142 -40.01 10.56 4.81
C GLN A 142 -39.36 9.40 4.03
N LEU A 143 -38.50 8.61 4.68
CA LEU A 143 -37.74 7.53 4.04
C LEU A 143 -38.70 6.47 3.46
N SER A 144 -39.23 6.65 2.25
CA SER A 144 -40.02 5.61 1.59
C SER A 144 -40.14 5.66 0.06
N ALA A 145 -39.67 6.70 -0.66
CA ALA A 145 -39.87 6.75 -2.12
C ALA A 145 -38.57 6.85 -2.95
N PRO A 146 -38.39 6.04 -4.02
CA PRO A 146 -37.24 6.14 -4.92
C PRO A 146 -37.35 7.35 -5.87
N TYR A 147 -36.27 8.13 -5.97
CA TYR A 147 -36.17 9.36 -6.76
C TYR A 147 -36.03 9.07 -8.27
N GLN A 148 -36.99 9.55 -9.08
CA GLN A 148 -36.98 9.47 -10.55
C GLN A 148 -36.97 10.88 -11.17
N ASP A 149 -35.78 11.43 -11.46
CA ASP A 149 -35.59 12.26 -12.64
C ASP A 149 -34.10 12.35 -13.01
N ARG A 150 -33.74 11.97 -14.24
CA ARG A 150 -32.35 11.76 -14.69
C ARG A 150 -31.91 12.72 -15.81
N THR A 151 -32.81 13.53 -16.39
CA THR A 151 -32.56 14.21 -17.67
C THR A 151 -32.00 15.63 -17.54
N ASN A 152 -32.32 16.38 -16.47
CA ASN A 152 -31.86 17.78 -16.32
C ASN A 152 -30.54 17.97 -15.56
N ILE A 153 -30.12 16.98 -14.78
CA ILE A 153 -28.91 17.04 -13.93
C ILE A 153 -27.62 16.98 -14.78
N ARG A 154 -27.65 16.29 -15.92
CA ARG A 154 -26.48 16.03 -16.76
C ARG A 154 -25.90 17.30 -17.40
N LYS A 155 -26.74 18.24 -17.84
CA LYS A 155 -26.32 19.50 -18.48
C LYS A 155 -25.74 20.51 -17.49
N ARG A 156 -26.26 20.57 -16.25
CA ARG A 156 -25.76 21.49 -15.21
C ARG A 156 -24.41 21.04 -14.64
N ILE A 157 -24.23 19.73 -14.44
CA ILE A 157 -22.94 19.15 -14.03
C ILE A 157 -21.86 19.37 -15.11
N GLU A 158 -22.20 19.26 -16.40
CA GLU A 158 -21.22 19.50 -17.48
C GLU A 158 -20.73 20.95 -17.56
N ASN A 159 -21.55 21.92 -17.18
CA ASN A 159 -21.15 23.34 -17.17
C ASN A 159 -20.39 23.71 -15.90
N PHE A 160 -20.77 23.17 -14.74
CA PHE A 160 -20.05 23.37 -13.47
C PHE A 160 -18.67 22.69 -13.46
N LEU A 161 -18.50 21.54 -14.11
CA LEU A 161 -17.21 20.84 -14.24
C LEU A 161 -16.23 21.51 -15.23
N LYS A 162 -16.65 22.55 -15.96
CA LYS A 162 -15.76 23.32 -16.86
C LYS A 162 -15.07 24.49 -16.16
N SER A 163 -15.60 25.00 -15.05
CA SER A 163 -15.07 26.19 -14.35
C SER A 163 -13.93 25.90 -13.38
N PHE A 164 -13.81 24.66 -12.91
CA PHE A 164 -12.68 24.21 -12.10
C PHE A 164 -11.79 23.35 -12.98
N GLY A 165 -10.55 23.80 -13.22
CA GLY A 165 -9.54 23.01 -13.92
C GLY A 165 -9.55 21.57 -13.37
N ARG A 166 -9.69 20.60 -14.27
CA ARG A 166 -9.82 19.20 -13.86
C ARG A 166 -8.55 18.78 -13.14
N PRO A 167 -8.63 18.10 -11.98
CA PRO A 167 -7.43 17.58 -11.33
C PRO A 167 -6.70 16.70 -12.34
N GLU A 168 -5.45 17.02 -12.62
CA GLU A 168 -4.61 16.22 -13.50
C GLU A 168 -4.44 14.86 -12.84
N VAL A 169 -5.02 13.82 -13.43
CA VAL A 169 -4.95 12.47 -12.90
C VAL A 169 -3.61 11.90 -13.31
N ILE A 170 -2.61 12.21 -12.49
CA ILE A 170 -1.27 11.71 -12.65
C ILE A 170 -1.31 10.20 -12.30
N PRO A 171 -1.13 9.30 -13.28
CA PRO A 171 -1.12 7.86 -12.98
C PRO A 171 0.03 7.55 -12.02
N ALA A 172 -0.21 6.66 -11.05
CA ALA A 172 0.86 6.15 -10.21
C ALA A 172 1.95 5.49 -11.07
N PRO A 173 3.22 5.59 -10.68
CA PRO A 173 4.28 4.93 -11.42
C PRO A 173 4.07 3.41 -11.42
N GLN A 174 4.38 2.76 -12.54
CA GLN A 174 4.16 1.32 -12.68
C GLN A 174 5.25 0.54 -11.94
N ARG A 175 4.84 -0.46 -11.17
CA ARG A 175 5.76 -1.35 -10.42
C ARG A 175 6.26 -2.49 -11.30
N ILE A 176 7.47 -2.96 -11.01
CA ILE A 176 8.03 -4.19 -11.55
C ILE A 176 7.90 -5.28 -10.48
N VAL A 177 7.48 -6.47 -10.87
CA VAL A 177 7.48 -7.65 -9.99
C VAL A 177 8.35 -8.71 -10.63
N THR A 178 9.38 -9.14 -9.92
CA THR A 178 10.32 -10.17 -10.37
C THR A 178 10.54 -11.22 -9.28
N SER A 179 11.20 -12.31 -9.61
CA SER A 179 11.59 -13.37 -8.68
C SER A 179 13.09 -13.57 -8.67
N ALA A 180 13.63 -13.90 -7.50
CA ALA A 180 15.02 -14.30 -7.33
C ALA A 180 15.06 -15.62 -6.53
N GLU A 181 15.94 -16.52 -6.95
CA GLU A 181 16.19 -17.76 -6.22
C GLU A 181 17.35 -17.58 -5.24
N LEU A 182 17.17 -18.12 -4.03
CA LEU A 182 18.24 -18.25 -3.05
C LEU A 182 18.57 -19.70 -2.83
N SER A 183 19.86 -20.00 -2.79
CA SER A 183 20.34 -21.23 -2.20
C SER A 183 19.98 -21.29 -0.71
N PHE A 184 19.87 -22.49 -0.16
CA PHE A 184 19.72 -22.72 1.27
C PHE A 184 20.78 -21.96 2.09
N ARG A 185 22.04 -22.00 1.64
CA ARG A 185 23.15 -21.27 2.27
C ARG A 185 22.92 -19.77 2.33
N GLU A 186 22.56 -19.16 1.21
CA GLU A 186 22.28 -17.71 1.14
C GLU A 186 21.10 -17.32 2.02
N ALA A 187 20.08 -18.16 2.12
CA ALA A 187 18.91 -17.91 2.97
C ALA A 187 19.24 -18.01 4.47
N VAL A 188 20.14 -18.92 4.86
CA VAL A 188 20.57 -19.10 6.27
C VAL A 188 21.51 -17.97 6.70
N LEU A 189 22.58 -17.73 5.94
CA LEU A 189 23.66 -16.80 6.32
C LEU A 189 23.37 -15.34 5.94
N GLY A 190 22.45 -15.11 5.02
CA GLY A 190 22.27 -13.81 4.38
C GLY A 190 23.32 -13.57 3.30
N THR A 191 23.01 -12.69 2.37
CA THR A 191 23.91 -12.35 1.26
C THR A 191 23.51 -11.01 0.63
N THR A 192 24.31 -10.51 -0.30
CA THR A 192 23.87 -9.48 -1.23
C THR A 192 23.54 -10.15 -2.55
N LYS A 193 22.28 -10.07 -3.00
CA LYS A 193 21.85 -10.69 -4.25
C LYS A 193 21.73 -9.64 -5.35
N LYS A 194 22.08 -10.03 -6.57
CA LYS A 194 21.89 -9.21 -7.76
C LYS A 194 20.68 -9.74 -8.53
N VAL A 195 19.84 -8.84 -9.02
CA VAL A 195 18.74 -9.15 -9.92
C VAL A 195 18.81 -8.28 -11.15
N GLU A 196 18.59 -8.88 -12.30
CA GLU A 196 18.46 -8.14 -13.56
C GLU A 196 17.00 -7.80 -13.80
N ILE A 197 16.74 -6.53 -14.10
CA ILE A 197 15.41 -6.05 -14.46
C ILE A 197 15.43 -5.34 -15.81
N ASN A 198 14.32 -5.45 -16.52
CA ASN A 198 14.03 -4.65 -17.70
C ASN A 198 13.04 -3.56 -17.31
N ARG A 199 13.50 -2.31 -17.32
CA ARG A 199 12.65 -1.15 -16.98
C ARG A 199 12.49 -0.19 -18.15
N LEU A 200 11.34 0.46 -18.16
CA LEU A 200 11.00 1.53 -19.07
C LEU A 200 11.52 2.87 -18.54
N GLY A 201 12.16 3.64 -19.41
CA GLY A 201 12.59 5.03 -19.23
C GLY A 201 11.89 5.97 -20.18
N ILE A 202 12.20 7.26 -20.10
CA ILE A 202 11.77 8.23 -21.10
C ILE A 202 12.38 7.86 -22.45
N CYS A 203 11.54 7.72 -23.47
CA CYS A 203 12.00 7.37 -24.81
C CYS A 203 12.99 8.43 -25.32
N PRO A 204 14.23 8.07 -25.69
CA PRO A 204 15.25 9.05 -26.09
C PRO A 204 14.92 9.73 -27.42
N THR A 205 14.27 9.01 -28.35
CA THR A 205 13.92 9.55 -29.68
C THR A 205 12.86 10.66 -29.59
N CYS A 206 11.79 10.43 -28.82
CA CYS A 206 10.65 11.36 -28.74
C CYS A 206 10.61 12.18 -27.46
N LYS A 207 11.56 11.98 -26.53
CA LYS A 207 11.66 12.67 -25.23
C LYS A 207 10.36 12.63 -24.42
N GLY A 208 9.66 11.50 -24.42
CA GLY A 208 8.42 11.31 -23.66
C GLY A 208 7.12 11.69 -24.40
N THR A 209 7.22 12.35 -25.55
CA THR A 209 6.03 12.80 -26.32
C THR A 209 5.26 11.64 -26.95
N GLY A 210 5.93 10.53 -27.28
CA GLY A 210 5.33 9.42 -28.01
C GLY A 210 5.05 9.73 -29.49
N GLU A 211 5.44 10.90 -29.98
CA GLU A 211 5.18 11.33 -31.35
C GLU A 211 6.40 11.09 -32.25
N SER A 212 6.14 10.79 -33.53
CA SER A 212 7.18 10.94 -34.55
C SER A 212 7.52 12.43 -34.72
N ALA A 213 8.74 12.73 -35.20
CA ALA A 213 9.15 14.10 -35.45
C ALA A 213 8.15 14.84 -36.37
N GLY A 214 7.69 16.03 -35.95
CA GLY A 214 6.73 16.85 -36.69
C GLY A 214 5.28 16.35 -36.69
N SER A 215 4.96 15.30 -35.95
CA SER A 215 3.58 14.82 -35.79
C SER A 215 2.75 15.77 -34.94
N GLN A 216 1.44 15.62 -35.02
CA GLN A 216 0.48 16.33 -34.17
C GLN A 216 -0.25 15.35 -33.27
N ARG A 217 -0.76 15.86 -32.15
CA ARG A 217 -1.63 15.11 -31.26
C ARG A 217 -3.10 15.25 -31.63
N VAL A 218 -3.81 14.13 -31.55
CA VAL A 218 -5.26 14.07 -31.67
C VAL A 218 -5.90 13.79 -30.31
N LYS A 219 -7.13 14.27 -30.10
CA LYS A 219 -7.88 13.97 -28.87
C LYS A 219 -8.11 12.46 -28.76
N CYS A 220 -7.81 11.88 -27.60
CA CYS A 220 -8.11 10.47 -27.33
C CYS A 220 -9.63 10.27 -27.39
N LYS A 221 -10.07 9.32 -28.22
CA LYS A 221 -11.49 9.02 -28.45
C LYS A 221 -12.11 8.34 -27.22
N THR A 222 -11.35 7.48 -26.54
CA THR A 222 -11.82 6.69 -25.39
C THR A 222 -12.15 7.55 -24.18
N CYS A 223 -11.25 8.46 -23.77
CA CYS A 223 -11.55 9.41 -22.69
C CYS A 223 -12.17 10.74 -23.18
N LYS A 224 -12.28 10.94 -24.49
CA LYS A 224 -12.70 12.20 -25.13
C LYS A 224 -11.89 13.42 -24.67
N GLY A 225 -10.57 13.30 -24.66
CA GLY A 225 -9.69 14.38 -24.20
C GLY A 225 -9.52 14.50 -22.68
N ARG A 226 -10.22 13.69 -21.87
CA ARG A 226 -10.20 13.83 -20.40
C ARG A 226 -8.97 13.29 -19.70
N GLY A 227 -8.23 12.37 -20.31
CA GLY A 227 -7.10 11.68 -19.68
C GLY A 227 -7.48 10.66 -18.61
N SER A 228 -8.71 10.68 -18.08
CA SER A 228 -9.14 9.78 -17.02
C SER A 228 -10.62 9.38 -17.13
N PHE A 229 -10.97 8.34 -16.38
CA PHE A 229 -12.32 7.85 -16.15
C PHE A 229 -12.69 8.06 -14.69
N ARG A 230 -13.89 8.56 -14.45
CA ARG A 230 -14.45 8.67 -13.10
C ARG A 230 -15.05 7.31 -12.72
N ILE A 231 -14.48 6.68 -11.70
CA ILE A 231 -14.97 5.44 -11.09
C ILE A 231 -15.66 5.83 -9.79
N VAL A 232 -16.84 5.27 -9.55
CA VAL A 232 -17.58 5.47 -8.32
C VAL A 232 -17.77 4.09 -7.70
N THR A 233 -17.16 3.84 -6.54
CA THR A 233 -17.13 2.51 -5.88
C THR A 233 -17.53 2.64 -4.43
N GLY A 234 -18.37 1.74 -3.89
CA GLY A 234 -18.71 1.71 -2.47
C GLY A 234 -19.91 0.82 -2.13
N THR A 235 -20.36 0.89 -0.87
CA THR A 235 -21.50 0.13 -0.32
C THR A 235 -22.74 1.01 -0.24
N SER A 236 -23.91 0.42 0.06
CA SER A 236 -25.22 1.10 0.09
C SER A 236 -25.30 2.38 0.96
N GLN A 237 -24.31 2.66 1.81
CA GLN A 237 -24.24 3.83 2.68
C GLN A 237 -23.16 4.87 2.28
N VAL A 238 -22.08 4.48 1.56
CA VAL A 238 -20.96 5.39 1.19
C VAL A 238 -20.34 4.93 -0.13
N ASN A 239 -20.28 5.79 -1.17
CA ASN A 239 -19.39 5.54 -2.31
C ASN A 239 -18.36 6.64 -2.53
N PHE A 240 -17.19 6.18 -2.94
CA PHE A 240 -15.96 6.91 -3.16
C PHE A 240 -15.84 7.27 -4.63
N ILE A 241 -15.56 8.54 -4.91
CA ILE A 241 -15.26 9.01 -6.27
C ILE A 241 -13.76 8.90 -6.48
N GLN A 242 -13.37 8.05 -7.42
CA GLN A 242 -11.99 7.87 -7.87
C GLN A 242 -11.85 8.29 -9.33
N TYR A 243 -10.64 8.69 -9.70
CA TYR A 243 -10.28 8.89 -11.09
C TYR A 243 -9.19 7.90 -11.48
N LYS A 244 -9.46 7.09 -12.51
CA LYS A 244 -8.49 6.17 -13.11
C LYS A 244 -7.96 6.76 -14.40
N ALA A 245 -6.65 6.80 -14.58
CA ALA A 245 -6.06 7.24 -15.84
C ALA A 245 -6.57 6.38 -17.01
N CYS A 246 -6.82 7.02 -18.15
CA CYS A 246 -7.23 6.34 -19.36
C CYS A 246 -6.07 5.49 -19.87
N ALA A 247 -6.30 4.18 -20.04
CA ALA A 247 -5.26 3.24 -20.46
C ALA A 247 -4.72 3.56 -21.87
N GLU A 248 -5.57 4.02 -22.78
CA GLU A 248 -5.18 4.28 -24.17
C GLU A 248 -4.23 5.49 -24.29
N CYS A 249 -4.54 6.60 -23.63
CA CYS A 249 -3.70 7.80 -23.67
C CYS A 249 -2.75 7.96 -22.48
N MET A 250 -2.73 6.97 -21.57
CA MET A 250 -1.90 6.94 -20.36
C MET A 250 -2.02 8.21 -19.49
N GLY A 251 -3.23 8.77 -19.37
CA GLY A 251 -3.46 10.01 -18.60
C GLY A 251 -3.39 11.30 -19.41
N ARG A 252 -2.78 11.31 -20.61
CA ARG A 252 -2.50 12.55 -21.36
C ARG A 252 -3.74 13.21 -21.98
N GLY A 253 -4.83 12.47 -22.17
CA GLY A 253 -6.02 12.93 -22.89
C GLY A 253 -5.87 13.00 -24.42
N THR A 254 -4.66 12.88 -24.93
CA THR A 254 -4.33 12.96 -26.36
C THR A 254 -3.46 11.79 -26.80
N LEU A 255 -3.53 11.45 -28.08
CA LEU A 255 -2.73 10.41 -28.72
C LEU A 255 -1.90 11.01 -29.86
N PRO A 256 -0.70 10.47 -30.15
CA PRO A 256 0.05 10.84 -31.35
C PRO A 256 -0.73 10.44 -32.62
N LYS A 257 -0.82 11.33 -33.61
CA LYS A 257 -1.40 10.99 -34.93
C LYS A 257 -0.54 9.95 -35.65
N VAL A 258 0.78 10.12 -35.55
CA VAL A 258 1.78 9.16 -36.01
C VAL A 258 2.65 8.80 -34.81
N PRO A 259 2.60 7.54 -34.33
CA PRO A 259 3.34 7.12 -33.15
C PRO A 259 4.85 7.11 -33.43
N CYS A 260 5.64 7.41 -32.40
CA CYS A 260 7.09 7.25 -32.45
C CYS A 260 7.45 5.79 -32.74
N SER A 261 8.35 5.56 -33.71
CA SER A 261 8.81 4.23 -34.12
C SER A 261 9.48 3.43 -33.00
N GLN A 262 10.20 4.09 -32.08
CA GLN A 262 10.91 3.41 -30.99
C GLN A 262 9.99 2.94 -29.86
N CYS A 263 8.97 3.73 -29.50
CA CYS A 263 8.12 3.46 -28.33
C CYS A 263 6.67 3.13 -28.67
N GLY A 264 6.31 3.08 -29.96
CA GLY A 264 4.96 2.79 -30.42
C GLY A 264 3.89 3.79 -29.94
N GLY A 265 4.29 5.01 -29.55
CA GLY A 265 3.37 6.02 -29.04
C GLY A 265 3.28 6.15 -27.52
N SER A 266 3.90 5.24 -26.77
CA SER A 266 3.83 5.26 -25.29
C SER A 266 4.61 6.43 -24.69
N GLY A 267 5.66 6.91 -25.36
CA GLY A 267 6.63 7.87 -24.82
C GLY A 267 7.66 7.25 -23.88
N LEU A 268 7.56 5.95 -23.60
CA LEU A 268 8.48 5.19 -22.75
C LEU A 268 9.18 4.11 -23.59
N ALA A 269 10.48 3.95 -23.40
CA ALA A 269 11.27 2.91 -24.09
C ALA A 269 12.06 2.09 -23.07
N LEU A 270 12.42 0.86 -23.41
CA LEU A 270 13.30 0.04 -22.58
C LEU A 270 14.67 0.74 -22.44
N GLU A 271 15.16 0.88 -21.20
CA GLU A 271 16.50 1.42 -20.90
C GLU A 271 17.59 0.35 -21.08
N GLY A 272 17.20 -0.91 -21.26
CA GLY A 272 18.09 -2.07 -21.26
C GLY A 272 18.07 -2.83 -19.93
N ALA A 273 18.81 -3.94 -19.90
CA ALA A 273 19.02 -4.74 -18.71
C ALA A 273 19.74 -3.93 -17.62
N THR A 274 19.08 -3.73 -16.49
CA THR A 274 19.65 -3.03 -15.32
C THR A 274 19.87 -4.05 -14.21
N GLN A 275 21.10 -4.16 -13.73
CA GLN A 275 21.40 -4.96 -12.54
C GLN A 275 21.16 -4.12 -11.28
N LEU A 276 20.37 -4.66 -10.37
CA LEU A 276 20.11 -4.09 -9.05
C LEU A 276 20.67 -5.02 -7.99
N GLU A 277 21.25 -4.46 -6.94
CA GLU A 277 21.76 -5.20 -5.79
C GLU A 277 20.89 -4.92 -4.57
N PHE A 278 20.63 -5.95 -3.77
CA PHE A 278 19.87 -5.77 -2.53
C PHE A 278 20.35 -6.73 -1.44
N PRO A 279 20.39 -6.24 -0.18
CA PRO A 279 20.79 -7.06 0.95
C PRO A 279 19.67 -8.03 1.33
N ILE A 280 20.07 -9.26 1.62
CA ILE A 280 19.21 -10.32 2.13
C ILE A 280 19.69 -10.62 3.54
N PRO A 281 18.86 -10.35 4.56
CA PRO A 281 19.22 -10.66 5.94
C PRO A 281 19.34 -12.19 6.12
N PRO A 282 20.11 -12.64 7.11
CA PRO A 282 20.14 -14.05 7.49
C PRO A 282 18.75 -14.53 7.91
N ARG A 283 18.57 -15.86 7.89
CA ARG A 283 17.40 -16.56 8.43
C ARG A 283 16.09 -16.33 7.69
N ILE A 284 16.14 -16.32 6.35
CA ILE A 284 14.93 -16.34 5.52
C ILE A 284 14.30 -17.75 5.55
N THR A 285 13.12 -17.87 6.15
CA THR A 285 12.39 -19.14 6.29
C THR A 285 11.83 -19.63 4.95
N LEU A 286 11.91 -20.94 4.70
CA LEU A 286 11.30 -21.61 3.54
C LEU A 286 9.76 -21.53 3.51
N GLU A 287 9.13 -21.24 4.64
CA GLU A 287 7.68 -21.33 4.83
C GLU A 287 6.92 -20.12 4.29
N GLN A 288 7.57 -18.96 4.10
CA GLN A 288 6.91 -17.76 3.59
C GLN A 288 7.74 -17.07 2.50
N PRO A 289 7.16 -16.80 1.31
CA PRO A 289 7.84 -16.06 0.26
C PRO A 289 8.08 -14.63 0.74
N THR A 290 9.34 -14.32 1.03
CA THR A 290 9.75 -12.97 1.47
C THR A 290 9.75 -12.04 0.27
N ARG A 291 9.22 -10.82 0.46
CA ARG A 291 9.16 -9.78 -0.58
C ARG A 291 10.07 -8.62 -0.21
N PHE A 292 11.02 -8.33 -1.08
CA PHE A 292 11.88 -7.15 -0.95
C PHE A 292 11.34 -6.03 -1.85
N ARG A 293 11.41 -4.80 -1.36
CA ARG A 293 11.00 -3.60 -2.10
C ARG A 293 12.22 -2.73 -2.34
N LEU A 294 12.51 -2.46 -3.61
CA LEU A 294 13.49 -1.46 -4.02
C LEU A 294 12.72 -0.22 -4.48
N PRO A 295 12.72 0.86 -3.68
CA PRO A 295 11.98 2.07 -4.01
C PRO A 295 12.60 2.77 -5.22
N GLU A 296 11.75 3.34 -6.08
CA GLU A 296 12.17 4.16 -7.23
C GLU A 296 13.09 3.48 -8.27
N GLU A 297 13.23 2.15 -8.24
CA GLU A 297 14.04 1.41 -9.22
C GLU A 297 13.24 0.86 -10.42
N GLY A 298 11.90 1.00 -10.38
CA GLY A 298 10.96 0.47 -11.34
C GLY A 298 10.81 1.30 -12.62
N HIS A 299 9.66 1.18 -13.27
CA HIS A 299 9.39 1.91 -14.50
C HIS A 299 9.31 3.42 -14.25
N MET A 300 9.91 4.20 -15.15
CA MET A 300 9.77 5.64 -15.18
C MET A 300 8.31 6.01 -15.47
N ARG A 301 7.78 6.93 -14.67
CA ARG A 301 6.48 7.54 -14.95
C ARG A 301 6.60 8.45 -16.16
N LEU A 302 5.50 8.57 -16.88
CA LEU A 302 5.48 9.24 -18.17
C LEU A 302 5.89 10.73 -18.13
N ASP A 303 5.74 11.40 -16.99
CA ASP A 303 6.19 12.79 -16.81
C ASP A 303 7.70 12.92 -16.58
N GLY A 304 8.41 11.80 -16.46
CA GLY A 304 9.86 11.74 -16.24
C GLY A 304 10.32 12.12 -14.84
N LYS A 305 9.39 12.29 -13.87
CA LYS A 305 9.75 12.81 -12.54
C LYS A 305 9.97 11.74 -11.48
N VAL A 306 9.23 10.64 -11.53
CA VAL A 306 9.21 9.62 -10.47
C VAL A 306 9.24 8.22 -11.10
N ARG A 307 10.01 7.31 -10.51
CA ARG A 307 10.01 5.89 -10.88
C ARG A 307 9.12 5.07 -9.95
N GLY A 308 8.67 3.93 -10.44
CA GLY A 308 7.94 2.95 -9.64
C GLY A 308 8.88 2.16 -8.75
N ASP A 309 8.31 1.24 -7.98
CA ASP A 309 9.11 0.33 -7.15
C ASP A 309 9.35 -0.99 -7.89
N VAL A 310 10.40 -1.70 -7.47
CA VAL A 310 10.62 -3.11 -7.82
C VAL A 310 10.29 -3.97 -6.61
N PHE A 311 9.45 -4.96 -6.80
CA PHE A 311 9.17 -5.99 -5.81
C PHE A 311 9.82 -7.30 -6.23
N ILE A 312 10.71 -7.81 -5.38
CA ILE A 312 11.43 -9.05 -5.61
C ILE A 312 10.83 -10.11 -4.70
N LYS A 313 10.22 -11.13 -5.31
CA LYS A 313 9.76 -12.33 -4.61
C LYS A 313 10.93 -13.29 -4.51
N VAL A 314 11.36 -13.55 -3.30
CA VAL A 314 12.44 -14.49 -3.05
C VAL A 314 11.88 -15.89 -2.83
N GLN A 315 12.44 -16.87 -3.53
CA GLN A 315 12.16 -18.28 -3.35
C GLN A 315 13.44 -18.99 -2.95
N THR A 316 13.41 -19.70 -1.84
CA THR A 316 14.57 -20.45 -1.34
C THR A 316 14.50 -21.89 -1.82
N THR A 317 15.60 -22.41 -2.36
CA THR A 317 15.74 -23.81 -2.72
C THR A 317 16.11 -24.65 -1.50
N ARG A 318 15.62 -25.89 -1.46
CA ARG A 318 15.98 -26.84 -0.39
C ARG A 318 17.37 -27.40 -0.65
N ASP A 319 18.14 -27.59 0.42
CA ASP A 319 19.38 -28.36 0.36
C ASP A 319 19.07 -29.86 0.49
N PRO A 320 19.73 -30.74 -0.27
CA PRO A 320 19.52 -32.18 -0.17
C PRO A 320 20.12 -32.81 1.10
N ASN A 321 21.13 -32.18 1.71
CA ASN A 321 21.90 -32.71 2.83
C ASN A 321 21.64 -31.97 4.15
N LEU A 322 21.20 -30.71 4.07
CA LEU A 322 21.03 -29.83 5.22
C LEU A 322 19.56 -29.46 5.44
N THR A 323 19.12 -29.49 6.70
CA THR A 323 17.80 -29.02 7.12
C THR A 323 17.95 -28.03 8.26
N LEU A 324 17.32 -26.86 8.17
CA LEU A 324 17.31 -25.86 9.23
C LEU A 324 16.10 -26.09 10.14
N SER A 325 16.32 -26.15 11.46
CA SER A 325 15.26 -26.11 12.45
C SER A 325 15.69 -25.27 13.65
N GLY A 326 14.96 -24.18 13.92
CA GLY A 326 15.39 -23.20 14.91
C GLY A 326 16.66 -22.47 14.46
N ASP A 327 17.68 -22.46 15.32
CA ASP A 327 19.02 -21.94 15.01
C ASP A 327 19.98 -23.05 14.54
N ASP A 328 19.56 -24.31 14.61
CA ASP A 328 20.41 -25.46 14.38
C ASP A 328 20.21 -26.07 12.99
N ILE A 329 21.27 -26.67 12.48
CA ILE A 329 21.28 -27.36 11.19
C ILE A 329 21.39 -28.87 11.43
N TYR A 330 20.59 -29.63 10.71
CA TYR A 330 20.56 -31.09 10.79
C TYR A 330 21.04 -31.68 9.48
N SER A 331 21.88 -32.70 9.59
CA SER A 331 22.45 -33.43 8.45
C SER A 331 22.58 -34.91 8.79
N VAL A 332 22.69 -35.74 7.76
CA VAL A 332 22.83 -37.20 7.92
C VAL A 332 24.12 -37.66 7.29
N LEU A 333 25.03 -38.20 8.11
CA LEU A 333 26.23 -38.90 7.64
C LEU A 333 25.92 -40.39 7.50
N ARG A 334 26.04 -40.91 6.28
CA ARG A 334 25.76 -42.32 5.99
C ARG A 334 27.07 -43.09 5.98
N LEU A 335 27.16 -44.10 6.85
CA LEU A 335 28.33 -44.98 6.98
C LEU A 335 27.89 -46.42 6.74
N ASN A 336 28.77 -47.25 6.17
CA ASN A 336 28.56 -48.69 6.19
C ASN A 336 28.93 -49.29 7.56
N GLU A 337 28.65 -50.58 7.77
CA GLU A 337 28.92 -51.23 9.06
C GLU A 337 30.41 -51.25 9.41
N GLU A 338 31.30 -51.42 8.43
CA GLU A 338 32.75 -51.44 8.64
C GLU A 338 33.30 -50.09 9.09
N GLN A 339 32.86 -49.00 8.43
CA GLN A 339 33.20 -47.62 8.77
C GLN A 339 32.70 -47.26 10.17
N ALA A 340 31.49 -47.71 10.53
CA ALA A 340 30.93 -47.46 11.86
C ALA A 340 31.69 -48.23 12.97
N ALA A 341 32.18 -49.43 12.68
CA ALA A 341 32.95 -50.23 13.61
C ALA A 341 34.36 -49.66 13.87
N HIS A 342 35.07 -49.26 12.81
CA HIS A 342 36.46 -48.78 12.92
C HIS A 342 36.58 -47.28 13.22
N GLY A 343 35.54 -46.49 12.92
CA GLY A 343 35.63 -45.04 12.96
C GLY A 343 36.57 -44.50 11.88
N GLY A 344 36.92 -43.22 11.99
CA GLY A 344 37.79 -42.52 11.04
C GLY A 344 37.33 -41.09 10.79
N THR A 345 38.03 -40.40 9.89
CA THR A 345 37.71 -39.03 9.48
C THR A 345 36.83 -39.05 8.24
N PHE A 346 35.68 -38.37 8.30
CA PHE A 346 34.72 -38.32 7.20
C PHE A 346 34.36 -36.87 6.86
N SER A 347 34.24 -36.57 5.57
CA SER A 347 33.86 -35.22 5.12
C SER A 347 32.35 -35.04 5.22
N VAL A 348 31.92 -34.06 6.01
CA VAL A 348 30.51 -33.73 6.25
C VAL A 348 30.20 -32.39 5.58
N PRO A 349 29.15 -32.30 4.75
CA PRO A 349 28.70 -31.01 4.23
C PRO A 349 28.18 -30.15 5.38
N THR A 350 28.67 -28.92 5.48
CA THR A 350 28.21 -27.92 6.44
C THR A 350 27.74 -26.68 5.70
N ILE A 351 27.11 -25.75 6.42
CA ILE A 351 26.68 -24.48 5.84
C ILE A 351 27.86 -23.62 5.37
N ASP A 352 29.06 -23.83 5.92
CA ASP A 352 30.27 -23.06 5.58
C ASP A 352 31.14 -23.73 4.51
N GLY A 353 30.91 -25.00 4.22
CA GLY A 353 31.69 -25.83 3.29
C GLY A 353 31.77 -27.26 3.79
N ASN A 354 32.59 -28.10 3.18
CA ASN A 354 32.83 -29.43 3.74
C ASN A 354 33.79 -29.32 4.93
N LEU A 355 33.48 -30.05 6.00
CA LEU A 355 34.33 -30.16 7.19
C LEU A 355 34.64 -31.63 7.45
N ASP A 356 35.90 -31.92 7.70
CA ASP A 356 36.34 -33.26 8.09
C ASP A 356 36.06 -33.47 9.57
N VAL A 357 35.27 -34.51 9.87
CA VAL A 357 34.78 -34.84 11.21
C VAL A 357 35.31 -36.20 11.61
N ASP A 358 35.96 -36.26 12.77
CA ASP A 358 36.42 -37.51 13.36
C ASP A 358 35.26 -38.25 14.02
N VAL A 359 35.00 -39.46 13.54
CA VAL A 359 33.97 -40.36 14.06
C VAL A 359 34.68 -41.45 14.89
N PRO A 360 34.33 -41.62 16.18
CA PRO A 360 34.95 -42.65 17.01
C PRO A 360 34.55 -44.06 16.56
N PRO A 361 35.37 -45.09 16.86
CA PRO A 361 35.03 -46.48 16.59
C PRO A 361 33.79 -46.94 17.37
N ASN A 362 33.14 -47.98 16.85
CA ASN A 362 31.93 -48.61 17.41
C ASN A 362 30.70 -47.67 17.51
N VAL A 363 30.59 -46.71 16.59
CA VAL A 363 29.47 -45.77 16.59
C VAL A 363 28.17 -46.46 16.18
N GLN A 364 27.08 -46.14 16.88
CA GLN A 364 25.78 -46.76 16.65
C GLN A 364 24.91 -45.95 15.70
N HIS A 365 23.95 -46.60 15.06
CA HIS A 365 22.92 -45.92 14.29
C HIS A 365 22.14 -44.93 15.18
N GLY A 366 21.94 -43.71 14.69
CA GLY A 366 21.28 -42.63 15.42
C GLY A 366 22.20 -41.83 16.35
N HIS A 367 23.49 -42.19 16.45
CA HIS A 367 24.46 -41.38 17.18
C HIS A 367 24.56 -39.98 16.54
N VAL A 368 24.63 -38.94 17.38
CA VAL A 368 24.67 -37.55 16.93
C VAL A 368 26.01 -36.92 17.32
N ILE A 369 26.73 -36.42 16.32
CA ILE A 369 27.91 -35.58 16.52
C ILE A 369 27.47 -34.13 16.40
N ILE A 370 27.84 -33.30 17.39
CA ILE A 370 27.51 -31.88 17.43
C ILE A 370 28.73 -31.08 16.98
N LEU A 371 28.57 -30.30 15.92
CA LEU A 371 29.57 -29.36 15.43
C LEU A 371 29.19 -27.96 15.89
N ALA A 372 29.88 -27.48 16.92
CA ALA A 372 29.55 -26.23 17.59
C ALA A 372 29.72 -25.01 16.66
N GLY A 373 28.74 -24.10 16.65
CA GLY A 373 28.80 -22.84 15.92
C GLY A 373 28.64 -22.94 14.39
N LEU A 374 28.28 -24.12 13.85
CA LEU A 374 28.04 -24.35 12.42
C LEU A 374 26.55 -24.28 12.02
N GLY A 375 25.68 -23.84 12.92
CA GLY A 375 24.27 -23.56 12.64
C GLY A 375 24.03 -22.17 12.02
N ALA A 376 22.79 -21.71 12.11
CA ALA A 376 22.36 -20.39 11.65
C ALA A 376 22.72 -19.27 12.65
N PRO A 377 22.91 -18.02 12.19
CA PRO A 377 23.06 -16.88 13.09
C PRO A 377 21.85 -16.71 14.01
N SER A 378 22.11 -16.57 15.31
CA SER A 378 21.06 -16.39 16.31
C SER A 378 20.35 -15.04 16.12
N GLY A 379 19.02 -15.05 16.20
CA GLY A 379 18.16 -13.91 15.84
C GLY A 379 18.16 -12.72 16.82
N ILE A 380 19.08 -12.69 17.80
CA ILE A 380 19.14 -11.68 18.86
C ILE A 380 20.51 -11.01 18.81
N VAL A 381 20.52 -9.70 19.03
CA VAL A 381 21.61 -8.70 18.90
C VAL A 381 22.80 -8.93 19.87
N VAL A 382 23.18 -10.18 20.12
CA VAL A 382 24.32 -10.54 20.96
C VAL A 382 25.34 -11.27 20.08
N ASP A 383 26.43 -10.55 19.78
CA ASP A 383 27.69 -10.97 19.16
C ASP A 383 27.73 -12.36 18.52
N GLY A 384 27.54 -12.42 17.20
CA GLY A 384 28.13 -13.46 16.33
C GLY A 384 27.83 -14.93 16.64
N GLN A 385 26.98 -15.24 17.63
CA GLN A 385 26.70 -16.59 18.04
C GLN A 385 25.78 -17.27 17.03
N ARG A 386 26.18 -18.46 16.61
CA ARG A 386 25.44 -19.34 15.73
C ARG A 386 24.97 -20.55 16.51
N GLY A 387 23.87 -21.16 16.07
CA GLY A 387 23.50 -22.49 16.53
C GLY A 387 24.53 -23.54 16.12
N ASP A 388 24.18 -24.80 16.31
CA ASP A 388 25.07 -25.93 16.06
C ASP A 388 24.62 -26.73 14.83
N GLN A 389 25.53 -27.52 14.27
CA GLN A 389 25.16 -28.55 13.30
C GLN A 389 25.13 -29.93 13.97
N HIS A 390 23.96 -30.57 13.95
CA HIS A 390 23.77 -31.93 14.39
C HIS A 390 23.92 -32.89 13.21
N VAL A 391 24.93 -33.76 13.29
CA VAL A 391 25.22 -34.79 12.30
C VAL A 391 24.74 -36.13 12.85
N THR A 392 23.61 -36.62 12.35
CA THR A 392 23.07 -37.93 12.74
C THR A 392 23.72 -39.00 11.89
N ILE A 393 24.31 -40.00 12.53
CA ILE A 393 24.93 -41.14 11.86
C ILE A 393 23.87 -42.17 11.49
N GLN A 394 23.74 -42.43 10.20
CA GLN A 394 22.90 -43.48 9.66
C GLN A 394 23.79 -44.63 9.19
N VAL A 395 23.84 -45.71 9.96
CA VAL A 395 24.52 -46.95 9.54
C VAL A 395 23.64 -47.67 8.52
N LEU A 396 24.18 -47.84 7.31
CA LEU A 396 23.54 -48.58 6.23
C LEU A 396 23.94 -50.04 6.34
N ARG A 397 22.95 -50.91 6.53
CA ARG A 397 23.14 -52.35 6.33
C ARG A 397 23.25 -52.62 4.84
N MET A 398 24.32 -53.27 4.41
CA MET A 398 24.36 -53.82 3.07
C MET A 398 23.32 -54.95 3.02
N SER A 399 22.17 -54.70 2.39
CA SER A 399 21.32 -55.79 1.94
C SER A 399 22.08 -56.52 0.83
N ALA A 400 22.40 -57.78 1.06
CA ALA A 400 22.98 -58.64 0.03
C ALA A 400 22.13 -58.56 -1.25
N PRO A 401 22.74 -58.45 -2.45
CA PRO A 401 21.99 -58.63 -3.68
C PRO A 401 21.43 -60.07 -3.69
N PHE A 402 20.11 -60.19 -3.88
CA PHE A 402 19.41 -61.47 -4.00
C PHE A 402 19.83 -62.23 -5.25
#